data_AF-W1YMX8-F1
#
_entry.id   AF-W1YMX8-F1
#
_cell.length_a   1.000
_cell.length_b   1.000
_cell.length_c   1.000
_cell.angle_alpha   90.00
_cell.angle_beta   90.00
_cell.angle_gamma   90.00
#
_symmetry.space_group_name_H-M   'P 1'
#
loop_
_entity.id
_entity.type
_entity.pdbx_description
1 polymer ?
#
loop_
_entity_poly.entity_id
_entity_poly.type
_entity_poly.pdbx_seq_one_letter_code
_entity_poly.pdbx_strand_id
1 'polypeptide(L)' 'LVEMGTDSLCIKDMSGLLGPADAYDLVSTFKKRFGELPIDLHSHFTCGLASTTYWEAAKAGVDIIDTAISPFA' A
#
# COMPACT_ATOMS: atom_id res chain seq x y z
N LEU A 1 -9.53 4.07 13.59
CA LEU A 1 -9.13 2.69 13.23
C LEU A 1 -8.13 2.13 14.22
N VAL A 2 -6.92 2.70 14.33
CA VAL A 2 -5.91 2.22 15.30
C VAL A 2 -6.41 2.29 16.75
N GLU A 3 -6.98 3.42 17.18
CA GLU A 3 -7.57 3.55 18.54
C GLU A 3 -8.79 2.64 18.77
N MET A 4 -9.41 2.15 17.71
CA MET A 4 -10.52 1.19 17.78
C MET A 4 -10.02 -0.26 17.87
N GLY A 5 -8.70 -0.49 17.84
CA GLY A 5 -8.07 -1.81 17.98
C GLY A 5 -7.98 -2.63 16.69
N THR A 6 -7.69 -2.00 15.54
CA THR A 6 -7.46 -2.76 14.29
C THR A 6 -6.15 -3.55 14.36
N ASP A 7 -6.15 -4.78 13.84
CA ASP A 7 -4.95 -5.64 13.80
C ASP A 7 -4.01 -5.29 12.64
N SER A 8 -4.53 -4.63 11.60
CA SER A 8 -3.78 -4.13 10.44
C SER A 8 -4.45 -2.92 9.79
N LEU A 9 -3.72 -2.23 8.92
CA LEU A 9 -4.21 -1.09 8.15
C LEU A 9 -4.02 -1.32 6.65
N CYS A 10 -5.12 -1.35 5.90
CA CYS A 10 -5.09 -1.45 4.44
C CYS A 10 -5.23 -0.06 3.80
N ILE A 11 -4.32 0.27 2.89
CA ILE A 11 -4.42 1.39 1.96
C ILE A 11 -5.08 0.85 0.68
N LYS A 12 -6.34 1.23 0.44
CA LYS A 12 -7.14 0.73 -0.69
C LYS A 12 -7.29 1.77 -1.80
N ASP A 13 -6.51 1.63 -2.86
CA ASP A 13 -6.57 2.42 -4.09
C ASP A 13 -7.27 1.64 -5.22
N MET A 14 -8.61 1.57 -5.18
CA MET A 14 -9.38 0.85 -6.19
C MET A 14 -9.32 1.49 -7.59
N SER A 15 -8.92 2.76 -7.68
CA SER A 15 -8.88 3.48 -8.95
C SER A 15 -7.51 3.41 -9.62
N GLY A 16 -6.47 2.99 -8.91
CA GLY A 16 -5.10 2.94 -9.42
C GLY A 16 -4.45 4.32 -9.52
N LEU A 17 -4.87 5.27 -8.68
CA LEU A 17 -4.43 6.68 -8.73
C LEU A 17 -3.22 6.98 -7.85
N LEU A 18 -2.84 6.07 -6.96
CA LEU A 18 -1.75 6.32 -6.02
C LEU A 18 -0.41 6.34 -6.76
N GLY A 19 0.23 7.51 -6.77
CA GLY A 19 1.54 7.72 -7.37
C GLY A 19 2.65 7.01 -6.58
N PRO A 20 3.77 6.62 -7.23
CA PRO A 20 4.86 5.93 -6.53
C PRO A 20 5.52 6.73 -5.40
N ALA A 21 5.78 8.03 -5.62
CA ALA A 21 6.34 8.90 -4.58
C ALA A 21 5.37 9.07 -3.40
N ASP A 22 4.08 9.24 -3.70
CA ASP A 22 3.03 9.38 -2.69
C ASP A 22 2.90 8.10 -1.84
N ALA A 23 3.04 6.92 -2.45
CA ALA A 23 3.03 5.65 -1.73
C ALA A 23 4.21 5.53 -0.76
N TYR A 24 5.41 5.93 -1.19
CA TYR A 24 6.58 5.96 -0.30
C TYR A 24 6.34 6.85 0.92
N ASP A 25 5.88 8.08 0.68
CA ASP A 25 5.66 9.07 1.74
C ASP A 25 4.55 8.64 2.70
N LEU A 26 3.44 8.11 2.15
CA LEU A 26 2.30 7.66 2.93
C LEU A 26 2.67 6.47 3.83
N VAL A 27 3.27 5.42 3.26
CA VAL A 27 3.69 4.23 4.00
C VAL A 27 4.74 4.61 5.04
N SER A 28 5.74 5.42 4.67
CA SER A 28 6.77 5.89 5.61
C SER A 28 6.16 6.64 6.79
N THR A 29 5.15 7.48 6.53
CA THR A 29 4.45 8.25 7.57
C THR A 29 3.68 7.32 8.52
N PHE A 30 2.99 6.31 7.98
CA PHE A 30 2.26 5.35 8.79
C PHE A 30 3.18 4.44 9.59
N LYS A 31 4.26 3.90 9.00
CA LYS A 31 5.25 3.10 9.73
C LYS A 31 5.92 3.93 10.85
N LYS A 32 6.23 5.21 10.61
CA LYS A 32 6.75 6.11 11.66
C LYS A 32 5.76 6.33 12.80
N ARG A 33 4.46 6.44 12.49
CA ARG A 33 3.42 6.77 13.49
C ARG A 33 2.91 5.55 14.25
N PHE A 34 2.79 4.41 13.58
CA PHE A 34 2.12 3.22 14.10
C PHE A 34 3.07 2.01 14.27
N GLY A 35 4.34 2.14 13.87
CA GLY A 35 5.41 1.19 14.15
C GLY A 35 5.14 -0.20 13.61
N GLU A 36 4.76 -1.09 14.53
CA GLU A 36 4.54 -2.53 14.32
C GLU A 36 3.19 -2.87 13.66
N LEU A 37 2.27 -1.91 13.53
CA LEU A 37 0.99 -2.17 12.88
C LEU A 37 1.24 -2.58 11.41
N PRO A 38 0.84 -3.80 10.99
CA PRO A 38 1.01 -4.24 9.62
C PRO A 38 0.24 -3.36 8.63
N ILE A 39 0.92 -2.97 7.55
CA ILE A 39 0.35 -2.18 6.47
C ILE A 39 0.20 -3.04 5.22
N ASP A 40 -1.02 -3.08 4.70
CA ASP A 40 -1.37 -3.68 3.42
C ASP A 40 -1.61 -2.57 2.38
N LEU A 41 -1.09 -2.76 1.17
CA LEU A 41 -1.34 -1.88 0.04
C LEU A 41 -2.05 -2.64 -1.08
N HIS A 42 -3.29 -2.23 -1.31
CA HIS A 42 -4.12 -2.68 -2.42
C HIS A 42 -4.24 -1.57 -3.45
N SER A 43 -3.88 -1.85 -4.70
CA SER A 43 -4.11 -0.94 -5.82
C SER A 43 -4.51 -1.70 -7.09
N HIS A 44 -5.37 -1.07 -7.89
CA HIS A 44 -5.71 -1.56 -9.22
C HIS A 44 -4.71 -1.05 -10.25
N PHE A 45 -4.46 -1.82 -11.32
CA PHE A 45 -3.54 -1.41 -12.38
C PHE A 45 -4.19 -0.52 -13.47
N THR A 46 -5.34 0.10 -13.18
CA THR A 46 -6.14 0.87 -14.15
C THR A 46 -5.36 1.99 -14.85
N CYS A 47 -4.51 2.72 -14.10
CA CYS A 47 -3.67 3.78 -14.64
C CYS A 47 -2.25 3.32 -14.99
N GLY A 48 -1.94 2.03 -14.87
CA GLY A 48 -0.63 1.45 -15.17
C GLY A 48 0.47 1.73 -14.14
N LEU A 49 0.12 2.19 -12.94
CA LEU A 49 1.08 2.61 -11.91
C LEU A 49 1.30 1.59 -10.78
N ALA A 50 0.38 0.63 -10.56
CA ALA A 50 0.38 -0.13 -9.30
C ALA A 50 1.71 -0.88 -9.03
N SER A 51 2.36 -1.44 -10.05
CA SER A 51 3.66 -2.13 -9.87
C SER A 51 4.77 -1.21 -9.37
N THR A 52 4.89 0.02 -9.90
CA THR A 52 5.89 0.98 -9.43
C THR A 52 5.49 1.56 -8.08
N THR A 53 4.20 1.75 -7.84
CA THR A 53 3.63 2.15 -6.55
C THR A 53 3.94 1.12 -5.45
N TYR A 54 3.76 -0.17 -5.75
CA TYR A 54 4.12 -1.27 -4.84
C TYR A 54 5.63 -1.33 -4.59
N TRP A 55 6.45 -1.09 -5.61
CA TRP A 55 7.90 -1.06 -5.46
C TRP A 55 8.37 0.04 -4.49
N GLU A 56 7.82 1.25 -4.62
CA GLU A 56 8.14 2.35 -3.71
C GLU A 56 7.56 2.12 -2.31
N ALA A 57 6.35 1.56 -2.19
CA ALA A 57 5.78 1.17 -0.92
C ALA A 57 6.63 0.10 -0.20
N ALA A 58 7.18 -0.88 -0.94
CA ALA A 58 8.09 -1.90 -0.40
C ALA A 58 9.36 -1.26 0.17
N LYS A 59 9.93 -0.26 -0.51
CA LYS A 59 11.07 0.50 0.04
C LYS A 59 10.72 1.27 1.31
N ALA A 60 9.49 1.74 1.44
CA ALA A 60 8.99 2.42 2.62
C ALA A 60 8.62 1.45 3.77
N GLY A 61 8.66 0.14 3.54
CA GLY A 61 8.39 -0.89 4.54
C GLY A 61 6.92 -1.29 4.65
N VAL A 62 6.17 -1.29 3.54
CA VAL A 62 4.86 -1.96 3.48
C VAL A 62 5.03 -3.46 3.72
N ASP A 63 4.08 -4.07 4.43
CA ASP A 63 4.20 -5.47 4.88
C ASP A 63 3.50 -6.44 3.91
N ILE A 64 2.40 -6.00 3.28
CA ILE A 64 1.56 -6.80 2.37
C ILE A 64 1.24 -5.99 1.11
N ILE A 65 1.23 -6.65 -0.05
CA ILE A 65 0.75 -6.09 -1.32
C ILE A 65 -0.23 -7.05 -1.98
N ASP A 66 -1.31 -6.50 -2.54
CA ASP A 66 -2.27 -7.29 -3.30
C ASP A 66 -1.84 -7.47 -4.75
N THR A 67 -1.85 -8.72 -5.21
CA THR A 67 -1.52 -9.07 -6.59
C THR A 67 -2.55 -10.05 -7.15
N ALA A 68 -2.63 -10.10 -8.48
CA ALA A 68 -3.39 -11.10 -9.20
C ALA A 68 -2.42 -11.94 -10.05
N ILE A 69 -2.77 -13.21 -10.28
CA ILE A 69 -2.00 -14.07 -11.17
C ILE A 69 -2.09 -13.53 -12.60
N SER A 70 -1.00 -13.64 -13.38
CA SER A 70 -0.82 -12.89 -14.62
C SER A 70 -1.98 -12.88 -15.64
N PRO A 71 -2.75 -13.97 -15.90
CA PRO A 71 -3.88 -13.90 -16.83
C PRO A 71 -5.09 -13.11 -16.29
N PHE A 72 -5.09 -12.71 -15.02
CA PHE A 72 -6.16 -11.97 -14.33
C PHE A 72 -5.67 -10.66 -13.71
N ALA A 73 -4.46 -10.20 -14.05
CA ALA A 73 -3.85 -8.99 -13.51
C ALA A 73 -4.25 -7.72 -14.28
#